data_AF-A0AAN0MGV1-F1
#
_entry.id   AF-A0AAN0MGV1-F1
#
_cell.length_a   1.000
_cell.length_b   1.000
_cell.length_c   1.000
_cell.angle_alpha   90.00
_cell.angle_beta   90.00
_cell.angle_gamma   90.00
#
_symmetry.space_group_name_H-M   'P 1'
#
loop_
_entity.id
_entity.type
_entity.pdbx_description
1 polymer ?
#
loop_
_entity_poly.entity_id
_entity_poly.type
_entity_poly.pdbx_seq_one_letter_code
_entity_poly.pdbx_strand_id
1 'polypeptide(L)'
;MNAPDIAALNTPTIIVFAALAVMSVLAVTVAFFKIFQFARMGVGKTNTAENILNDWLGGQADKAMRDASARKSVLARVLQAVFSGLQARPEDQSFAEELGRQTAIVELSAMTSRMRLLETVVQAAPMLGLLGTVIGMIDAFSTLASTDGAVDPALLASGIWTALTTTAAGLAIALITFFVATWLEGRIEGERQSIEALISAAINGRVDAKSG
;
A
#
# COMPACT_ATOMS: atom_id res chain seq x y z
N MET A 1 -17.18 28.94 -17.78
CA MET A 1 -15.83 28.59 -17.28
C MET A 1 -15.21 27.66 -18.31
N ASN A 2 -14.46 28.22 -19.25
CA ASN A 2 -13.74 27.42 -20.23
C ASN A 2 -12.51 26.83 -19.53
N ALA A 3 -12.22 25.56 -19.76
CA ALA A 3 -10.96 24.98 -19.31
C ALA A 3 -9.80 25.83 -19.85
N PRO A 4 -8.73 26.09 -19.07
CA PRO A 4 -7.58 26.82 -19.56
C PRO A 4 -7.03 26.12 -20.80
N ASP A 5 -6.76 26.89 -21.86
CA ASP A 5 -6.19 26.40 -23.10
C ASP A 5 -4.83 25.77 -22.80
N ILE A 6 -4.76 24.44 -22.81
CA ILE A 6 -3.52 23.67 -22.61
C ILE A 6 -2.43 24.02 -23.63
N ALA A 7 -2.81 24.62 -24.76
CA ALA A 7 -1.91 25.15 -25.79
C ALA A 7 -1.25 26.50 -25.44
N ALA A 8 -1.75 27.20 -24.41
CA ALA A 8 -1.20 28.48 -23.92
C ALA A 8 -0.27 28.32 -22.70
N LEU A 9 0.00 27.09 -22.27
CA LEU A 9 0.86 26.79 -21.14
C LEU A 9 2.34 26.82 -21.54
N ASN A 10 3.17 27.46 -20.73
CA ASN A 10 4.61 27.42 -20.92
C ASN A 10 5.16 25.99 -20.79
N THR A 11 6.13 25.64 -21.64
CA THR A 11 6.78 24.32 -21.71
C THR A 11 7.14 23.71 -20.34
N PRO A 12 7.72 24.45 -19.36
CA PRO A 12 8.06 23.88 -18.05
C PRO A 12 6.81 23.47 -17.24
N THR A 13 5.71 24.20 -17.37
CA THR A 13 4.44 23.86 -16.69
C THR A 13 3.82 22.59 -17.25
N ILE A 14 3.89 22.40 -18.57
CA ILE A 14 3.43 21.16 -19.23
C ILE A 14 4.20 19.96 -18.70
N ILE A 15 5.52 20.09 -18.51
CA ILE A 15 6.36 19.02 -17.95
C ILE A 15 5.91 18.64 -16.54
N VAL A 16 5.56 19.63 -15.69
CA VAL A 16 5.06 19.35 -14.33
C VAL A 16 3.72 18.61 -14.37
N PHE A 17 2.76 19.06 -15.19
CA PHE A 17 1.49 18.36 -15.34
C PHE A 17 1.66 16.94 -15.89
N ALA A 18 2.56 16.75 -16.87
CA ALA A 18 2.88 15.44 -17.41
C ALA A 18 3.50 14.52 -16.33
N ALA A 19 4.41 15.04 -15.52
CA ALA A 19 4.99 14.30 -14.40
C ALA A 19 3.94 13.91 -13.35
N LEU A 20 3.04 14.83 -12.99
CA LEU A 20 1.91 14.54 -12.08
C LEU A 20 0.96 13.50 -12.67
N ALA A 21 0.68 13.56 -13.98
CA ALA A 21 -0.15 12.57 -14.67
C ALA A 21 0.50 11.17 -14.63
N VAL A 22 1.81 11.07 -14.87
CA VAL A 22 2.56 9.82 -14.76
C VAL A 22 2.49 9.27 -13.34
N MET A 23 2.69 10.12 -12.32
CA MET A 23 2.58 9.72 -10.91
C MET A 23 1.18 9.23 -10.55
N SER A 24 0.14 9.88 -11.07
CA SER A 24 -1.26 9.46 -10.89
C SER A 24 -1.51 8.08 -11.51
N VAL A 25 -1.09 7.86 -12.75
CA VAL A 25 -1.23 6.56 -13.43
C VAL A 25 -0.47 5.46 -12.69
N LEU A 26 0.76 5.74 -12.24
CA LEU A 26 1.55 4.81 -11.44
C LEU A 26 0.86 4.44 -10.13
N ALA A 27 0.37 5.43 -9.38
CA ALA A 27 -0.33 5.20 -8.12
C ALA A 27 -1.59 4.35 -8.30
N VAL A 28 -2.42 4.70 -9.28
CA VAL A 28 -3.65 3.95 -9.60
C VAL A 28 -3.31 2.52 -10.02
N THR A 29 -2.33 2.34 -10.90
CA THR A 29 -1.91 1.01 -11.38
C THR A 29 -1.41 0.14 -10.23
N VAL A 30 -0.55 0.67 -9.36
CA VAL A 30 -0.03 -0.07 -8.20
C VAL A 30 -1.17 -0.35 -7.21
N ALA A 31 -2.04 0.62 -6.92
CA ALA A 31 -3.18 0.43 -6.02
C ALA A 31 -4.08 -0.74 -6.47
N PHE A 32 -4.51 -0.74 -7.73
CA PHE A 32 -5.33 -1.83 -8.27
C PHE A 32 -4.59 -3.17 -8.26
N PHE A 33 -3.31 -3.18 -8.63
CA PHE A 33 -2.48 -4.38 -8.56
C PHE A 33 -2.43 -4.95 -7.14
N LYS A 34 -2.21 -4.09 -6.12
CA LYS A 34 -2.13 -4.49 -4.72
C LYS A 34 -3.46 -5.02 -4.18
N ILE A 35 -4.57 -4.37 -4.51
CA ILE A 35 -5.91 -4.82 -4.12
C ILE A 35 -6.18 -6.22 -4.70
N PHE A 36 -5.89 -6.42 -5.98
CA PHE A 36 -6.05 -7.72 -6.63
C PHE A 36 -5.10 -8.78 -6.04
N GLN A 37 -3.84 -8.42 -5.79
CA GLN A 37 -2.86 -9.29 -5.15
C GLN A 37 -3.36 -9.78 -3.79
N PHE A 38 -3.86 -8.88 -2.94
CA PHE A 38 -4.34 -9.20 -1.59
C PHE A 38 -5.57 -10.09 -1.64
N ALA A 39 -6.51 -9.81 -2.54
CA ALA A 39 -7.68 -10.65 -2.78
C ALA A 39 -7.27 -12.07 -3.21
N ARG A 40 -6.30 -12.20 -4.11
CA ARG A 40 -5.77 -13.49 -4.58
C ARG A 40 -5.00 -14.23 -3.49
N MET A 41 -4.25 -13.52 -2.65
CA MET A 41 -3.50 -14.12 -1.53
C MET A 41 -4.40 -14.55 -0.37
N GLY A 42 -5.67 -14.14 -0.34
CA GLY A 42 -6.61 -14.48 0.71
C GLY A 42 -6.33 -13.73 2.02
N VAL A 43 -5.76 -12.53 1.93
CA VAL A 43 -5.51 -11.61 3.06
C VAL A 43 -6.85 -11.27 3.73
N GLY A 44 -6.90 -11.35 5.05
CA GLY A 44 -8.07 -11.08 5.88
C GLY A 44 -9.00 -12.27 6.10
N LYS A 45 -8.64 -13.48 5.67
CA LYS A 45 -9.45 -14.70 5.87
C LYS A 45 -9.15 -15.40 7.21
N THR A 46 -9.23 -14.64 8.30
CA THR A 46 -8.94 -15.12 9.66
C THR A 46 -9.84 -16.29 10.07
N ASN A 47 -11.15 -16.21 9.84
CA ASN A 47 -12.11 -17.28 10.19
C ASN A 47 -11.75 -18.65 9.58
N THR A 48 -11.21 -18.67 8.35
CA THR A 48 -10.80 -19.94 7.73
C THR A 48 -9.58 -20.53 8.45
N ALA A 49 -8.62 -19.69 8.83
CA ALA A 49 -7.44 -20.13 9.55
C ALA A 49 -7.76 -20.53 10.99
N GLU A 50 -8.66 -19.82 11.65
CA GLU A 50 -9.17 -20.18 12.99
C GLU A 50 -9.87 -21.54 12.98
N ASN A 51 -10.69 -21.84 11.97
CA ASN A 51 -11.32 -23.15 11.84
C ASN A 51 -10.28 -24.28 11.67
N ILE A 52 -9.25 -24.04 10.84
CA ILE A 52 -8.13 -24.98 10.66
C ILE A 52 -7.39 -25.20 11.98
N LEU A 53 -7.12 -24.13 12.73
CA LEU A 53 -6.48 -24.21 14.04
C LEU A 53 -7.35 -24.94 15.07
N ASN A 54 -8.67 -24.70 15.09
CA ASN A 54 -9.59 -25.37 16.00
C ASN A 54 -9.65 -26.88 15.71
N ASP A 55 -9.65 -27.29 14.45
CA ASP A 55 -9.57 -28.71 14.07
C ASP A 55 -8.25 -29.33 14.53
N TRP A 56 -7.13 -28.60 14.43
CA TRP A 56 -5.82 -29.04 14.93
C TRP A 56 -5.83 -29.25 16.45
N LEU A 57 -6.26 -28.23 17.21
CA LEU A 57 -6.33 -28.27 18.67
C LEU A 57 -7.37 -29.28 19.20
N GLY A 58 -8.42 -29.55 18.43
CA GLY A 58 -9.43 -30.56 18.72
C GLY A 58 -9.00 -32.00 18.43
N GLY A 59 -7.73 -32.23 18.09
CA GLY A 59 -7.17 -33.56 17.81
C GLY A 59 -7.43 -34.10 16.40
N GLN A 60 -8.05 -33.32 15.50
CA GLN A 60 -8.31 -33.71 14.12
C GLN A 60 -7.15 -33.30 13.20
N ALA A 61 -5.92 -33.70 13.55
CA ALA A 61 -4.69 -33.28 12.88
C ALA A 61 -4.69 -33.54 11.36
N ASP A 62 -5.20 -34.69 10.90
CA ASP A 62 -5.27 -35.03 9.47
C ASP A 62 -6.21 -34.10 8.70
N LYS A 63 -7.34 -33.71 9.31
CA LYS A 63 -8.29 -32.78 8.69
C LYS A 63 -7.69 -31.38 8.60
N ALA A 64 -7.13 -30.89 9.71
CA ALA A 64 -6.46 -29.59 9.74
C ALA A 64 -5.30 -29.49 8.74
N MET A 65 -4.48 -30.54 8.62
CA MET A 65 -3.40 -30.61 7.64
C MET A 65 -3.92 -30.56 6.20
N ARG A 66 -4.99 -31.30 5.88
CA ARG A 66 -5.60 -31.28 4.54
C ARG A 66 -6.14 -29.90 4.16
N ASP A 67 -6.84 -29.26 5.09
CA ASP A 67 -7.42 -27.94 4.85
C ASP A 67 -6.33 -26.85 4.74
N ALA A 68 -5.28 -26.92 5.56
CA ALA A 68 -4.10 -26.06 5.46
C ALA A 68 -3.34 -26.26 4.13
N SER A 69 -3.23 -27.51 3.66
CA SER A 69 -2.56 -27.87 2.40
C SER A 69 -3.26 -27.33 1.15
N ALA A 70 -4.52 -26.91 1.25
CA ALA A 70 -5.20 -26.20 0.16
C ALA A 70 -4.65 -24.78 -0.08
N ARG A 71 -3.82 -24.24 0.84
CA ARG A 71 -3.06 -22.98 0.70
C ARG A 71 -3.90 -21.75 0.28
N LYS A 72 -5.18 -21.73 0.67
CA LYS A 72 -6.18 -20.74 0.23
C LYS A 72 -6.00 -19.33 0.82
N SER A 73 -5.18 -19.18 1.85
CA SER A 73 -4.84 -17.90 2.49
C SER A 73 -3.39 -17.91 2.98
N VAL A 74 -2.85 -16.71 3.27
CA VAL A 74 -1.53 -16.53 3.91
C VAL A 74 -1.46 -17.32 5.20
N LEU A 75 -2.44 -17.13 6.09
CA LEU A 75 -2.53 -17.82 7.37
C LEU A 75 -2.57 -19.35 7.22
N ALA A 76 -3.29 -19.87 6.21
CA ALA A 76 -3.34 -21.31 5.95
C ALA A 76 -1.98 -21.87 5.49
N ARG A 77 -1.22 -21.10 4.69
CA ARG A 77 0.14 -21.48 4.27
C ARG A 77 1.10 -21.53 5.46
N VAL A 78 1.01 -20.57 6.37
CA VAL A 78 1.80 -20.56 7.61
C VAL A 78 1.41 -21.73 8.52
N LEU A 79 0.12 -21.95 8.77
CA LEU A 79 -0.34 -23.08 9.58
C LEU A 79 0.11 -24.43 8.99
N GLN A 80 0.04 -24.59 7.67
CA GLN A 80 0.55 -25.79 7.00
C GLN A 80 2.04 -26.01 7.30
N ALA A 81 2.85 -24.95 7.24
CA ALA A 81 4.27 -25.01 7.56
C ALA A 81 4.50 -25.45 9.01
N VAL A 82 3.80 -24.83 9.97
CA VAL A 82 3.89 -25.21 11.40
C VAL A 82 3.48 -26.66 11.61
N PHE A 83 2.33 -27.09 11.10
CA PHE A 83 1.86 -28.47 11.25
C PHE A 83 2.83 -29.47 10.63
N SER A 84 3.42 -29.15 9.48
CA SER A 84 4.40 -30.02 8.82
C SER A 84 5.69 -30.16 9.64
N GLY A 85 6.11 -29.07 10.31
CA GLY A 85 7.23 -29.09 11.25
C GLY A 85 6.94 -29.96 12.47
N LEU A 86 5.76 -29.81 13.08
CA LEU A 86 5.33 -30.61 14.24
C LEU A 86 5.20 -32.11 13.89
N GLN A 87 4.73 -32.45 12.69
CA GLN A 87 4.67 -33.85 12.26
C GLN A 87 6.05 -34.44 11.94
N ALA A 88 6.96 -33.63 11.37
CA ALA A 88 8.31 -34.08 11.03
C ALA A 88 9.19 -34.26 12.28
N ARG A 89 9.02 -33.42 13.30
CA ARG A 89 9.76 -33.47 14.57
C ARG A 89 8.86 -33.12 15.76
N PRO A 90 8.08 -34.08 16.27
CA PRO A 90 7.11 -33.82 17.35
C PRO A 90 7.73 -33.30 18.65
N GLU A 91 8.97 -33.66 18.95
CA GLU A 91 9.67 -33.23 20.18
C GLU A 91 10.41 -31.88 20.03
N ASP A 92 10.51 -31.35 18.81
CA ASP A 92 11.22 -30.11 18.52
C ASP A 92 10.24 -29.02 18.05
N GLN A 93 9.52 -28.44 19.01
CA GLN A 93 8.58 -27.35 18.75
C GLN A 93 9.27 -26.13 18.12
N SER A 94 10.54 -25.90 18.46
CA SER A 94 11.32 -24.78 17.92
C SER A 94 11.53 -24.89 16.41
N PHE A 95 11.67 -26.12 15.89
CA PHE A 95 11.75 -26.37 14.47
C PHE A 95 10.45 -26.00 13.73
N ALA A 96 9.29 -26.33 14.31
CA ALA A 96 8.00 -25.98 13.74
C ALA A 96 7.74 -24.46 13.75
N GLU A 97 8.12 -23.80 14.85
CA GLU A 97 8.03 -22.34 14.99
C GLU A 97 8.88 -21.64 13.93
N GLU A 98 10.14 -22.05 13.78
CA GLU A 98 11.05 -21.45 12.80
C GLU A 98 10.58 -21.68 11.36
N LEU A 99 10.04 -22.86 11.03
CA LEU A 99 9.47 -23.13 9.71
C LEU A 99 8.23 -22.26 9.42
N GLY A 100 7.36 -22.07 10.42
CA GLY A 100 6.24 -21.14 10.37
C GLY A 100 6.70 -19.70 10.16
N ARG A 101 7.71 -19.27 10.91
CA ARG A 101 8.29 -17.91 10.83
C ARG A 101 8.97 -17.64 9.50
N GLN A 102 9.71 -18.60 8.95
CA GLN A 102 10.30 -18.49 7.61
C GLN A 102 9.24 -18.34 6.54
N THR A 103 8.16 -19.13 6.62
CA THR A 103 7.02 -19.01 5.70
C THR A 103 6.34 -17.64 5.85
N ALA A 104 6.14 -17.18 7.08
CA ALA A 104 5.59 -15.86 7.36
C ALA A 104 6.44 -14.73 6.77
N ILE A 105 7.77 -14.79 6.87
CA ILE A 105 8.68 -13.80 6.27
C ILE A 105 8.48 -13.72 4.75
N VAL A 106 8.38 -14.86 4.06
CA VAL A 106 8.17 -14.91 2.60
C VAL A 106 6.82 -14.30 2.23
N GLU A 107 5.76 -14.65 2.94
CA GLU A 107 4.41 -14.15 2.68
C GLU A 107 4.28 -12.65 2.98
N LEU A 108 4.79 -12.19 4.12
CA LEU A 108 4.80 -10.78 4.49
C LEU A 108 5.65 -9.95 3.53
N SER A 109 6.80 -10.47 3.08
CA SER A 109 7.63 -9.82 2.07
C SER A 109 6.88 -9.65 0.74
N ALA A 110 6.14 -10.69 0.31
CA ALA A 110 5.28 -10.60 -0.86
C ALA A 110 4.16 -9.56 -0.68
N MET A 111 3.58 -9.45 0.52
CA MET A 111 2.57 -8.44 0.86
C MET A 111 3.14 -7.02 0.93
N THR A 112 4.36 -6.83 1.42
CA THR A 112 5.01 -5.51 1.51
C THR A 112 5.60 -5.06 0.18
N SER A 113 5.81 -5.98 -0.77
CA SER A 113 6.35 -5.65 -2.08
C SER A 113 5.54 -4.53 -2.77
N ARG A 114 6.24 -3.58 -3.38
CA ARG A 114 5.66 -2.43 -4.12
C ARG A 114 4.88 -1.40 -3.27
N MET A 115 4.74 -1.59 -1.95
CA MET A 115 4.17 -0.57 -1.06
C MET A 115 4.98 0.73 -1.09
N ARG A 116 6.31 0.61 -1.11
CA ARG A 116 7.24 1.73 -1.21
C ARG A 116 6.99 2.65 -2.41
N LEU A 117 6.42 2.14 -3.51
CA LEU A 117 6.04 2.97 -4.65
C LEU A 117 4.87 3.89 -4.33
N LEU A 118 3.85 3.39 -3.62
CA LEU A 118 2.72 4.22 -3.16
C LEU A 118 3.21 5.28 -2.17
N GLU A 119 4.04 4.91 -1.20
CA GLU A 119 4.66 5.85 -0.26
C GLU A 119 5.47 6.94 -0.97
N THR A 120 6.22 6.55 -2.02
CA THR A 120 6.98 7.50 -2.84
C THR A 120 6.05 8.48 -3.53
N VAL A 121 4.91 8.04 -4.06
CA VAL A 121 3.94 8.96 -4.69
C VAL A 121 3.31 9.91 -3.67
N VAL A 122 2.97 9.42 -2.47
CA VAL A 122 2.45 10.25 -1.38
C VAL A 122 3.40 11.40 -1.04
N GLN A 123 4.70 11.15 -1.04
CA GLN A 123 5.71 12.17 -0.71
C GLN A 123 6.09 13.05 -1.92
N ALA A 124 6.24 12.45 -3.11
CA ALA A 124 6.76 13.16 -4.28
C ALA A 124 5.70 13.99 -5.02
N ALA A 125 4.44 13.56 -5.08
CA ALA A 125 3.40 14.30 -5.80
C ALA A 125 3.14 15.73 -5.25
N PRO A 126 3.08 15.97 -3.92
CA PRO A 126 2.97 17.31 -3.37
C PRO A 126 4.20 18.17 -3.67
N MET A 127 5.40 17.59 -3.59
CA MET A 127 6.65 18.29 -3.90
C MET A 127 6.72 18.70 -5.37
N LEU A 128 6.25 17.85 -6.29
CA LEU A 128 6.10 18.21 -7.71
C LEU A 128 5.06 19.31 -7.92
N GLY A 129 3.94 19.28 -7.18
CA GLY A 129 2.93 20.33 -7.22
C GLY A 129 3.47 21.69 -6.75
N LEU A 130 4.26 21.69 -5.67
CA LEU A 130 4.97 22.86 -5.14
C LEU A 130 6.06 23.36 -6.11
N LEU A 131 6.78 22.46 -6.77
CA LEU A 131 7.71 22.85 -7.83
C LEU A 131 6.96 23.58 -8.97
N GLY A 132 5.77 23.08 -9.32
CA GLY A 132 4.90 23.72 -10.30
C GLY A 132 4.48 25.14 -9.91
N THR A 133 4.21 25.41 -8.63
CA THR A 133 3.90 26.78 -8.20
C THR A 133 5.10 27.70 -8.32
N VAL A 134 6.29 27.24 -7.91
CA VAL A 134 7.52 28.01 -8.04
C VAL A 134 7.78 28.37 -9.51
N ILE A 135 7.68 27.38 -10.41
CA ILE A 135 7.84 27.59 -11.86
C ILE A 135 6.81 28.58 -12.40
N GLY A 136 5.53 28.39 -12.10
CA GLY A 136 4.47 29.26 -12.61
C GLY A 136 4.57 30.70 -12.08
N MET A 137 5.02 30.88 -10.83
CA MET A 137 5.27 32.22 -10.29
C MET A 137 6.49 32.88 -10.94
N ILE A 138 7.59 32.15 -11.17
CA ILE A 138 8.78 32.67 -11.88
C ILE A 138 8.39 33.17 -13.27
N ASP A 139 7.59 32.39 -13.98
CA ASP A 139 7.15 32.67 -15.33
C ASP A 139 6.18 33.87 -15.40
N ALA A 140 5.22 33.94 -14.47
CA ALA A 140 4.31 35.07 -14.33
C ALA A 140 5.05 36.39 -14.06
N PHE A 141 6.05 36.38 -13.17
CA PHE A 141 6.88 37.55 -12.89
C PHE A 141 7.89 37.88 -14.00
N SER A 142 8.39 36.88 -14.72
CA SER A 142 9.27 37.11 -15.89
C SER A 142 8.53 37.81 -17.03
N THR A 143 7.27 37.44 -17.27
CA THR A 143 6.40 38.09 -18.26
C THR A 143 6.12 39.54 -17.85
N LEU A 144 5.88 39.77 -16.56
CA LEU A 144 5.70 41.10 -16.01
C LEU A 144 6.95 41.98 -16.19
N ALA A 145 8.14 41.45 -15.91
CA ALA A 145 9.40 42.19 -16.01
C ALA A 145 9.83 42.49 -17.46
N SER A 146 9.33 41.74 -18.43
CA SER A 146 9.63 41.91 -19.86
C SER A 146 8.60 42.77 -20.61
N THR A 147 7.50 43.16 -19.95
CA THR A 147 6.48 44.03 -20.53
C THR A 147 6.82 45.49 -20.26
N ASP A 148 7.25 46.21 -21.31
CA ASP A 148 7.39 47.67 -21.24
C ASP A 148 6.01 48.33 -21.31
N GLY A 149 5.56 48.95 -20.21
CA GLY A 149 4.32 49.74 -20.16
C GLY A 149 3.36 49.35 -19.03
N ALA A 150 2.06 49.58 -19.25
CA ALA A 150 1.04 49.27 -18.26
C ALA A 150 0.90 47.75 -18.08
N VAL A 151 1.05 47.30 -16.83
CA VAL A 151 0.87 45.91 -16.42
C VAL A 151 -0.56 45.46 -16.69
N ASP A 152 -0.75 44.37 -17.42
CA ASP A 152 -2.05 43.70 -17.52
C ASP A 152 -2.24 42.72 -16.34
N PRO A 153 -3.14 43.01 -15.38
CA PRO A 153 -3.39 42.14 -14.24
C PRO A 153 -3.94 40.77 -14.65
N ALA A 154 -4.57 40.64 -15.82
CA ALA A 154 -5.14 39.38 -16.30
C ALA A 154 -4.06 38.34 -16.62
N LEU A 155 -2.93 38.77 -17.19
CA LEU A 155 -1.79 37.88 -17.48
C LEU A 155 -1.17 37.33 -16.19
N LEU A 156 -0.97 38.19 -15.19
CA LEU A 156 -0.46 37.78 -13.89
C LEU A 156 -1.41 36.78 -13.21
N ALA A 157 -2.72 37.05 -13.23
CA ALA A 157 -3.72 36.18 -12.64
C ALA A 157 -3.75 34.78 -13.30
N SER A 158 -3.55 34.69 -14.61
CA SER A 158 -3.49 33.42 -15.34
C SER A 158 -2.29 32.54 -14.92
N GLY A 159 -1.10 33.14 -14.76
CA GLY A 159 0.09 32.44 -14.29
C GLY A 159 -0.05 31.92 -12.86
N ILE A 160 -0.61 32.75 -11.97
CA ILE A 160 -0.88 32.36 -10.57
C ILE A 160 -1.94 31.23 -10.51
N TRP A 161 -3.02 31.34 -11.29
CA TRP A 161 -4.04 30.30 -11.36
C TRP A 161 -3.45 28.95 -11.77
N THR A 162 -2.60 28.96 -12.79
CA THR A 162 -1.93 27.76 -13.30
C THR A 162 -1.01 27.16 -12.25
N ALA A 163 -0.19 27.99 -11.58
CA ALA A 163 0.65 27.59 -10.46
C ALA A 163 -0.17 26.92 -9.33
N LEU A 164 -1.23 27.57 -8.85
CA LEU A 164 -2.06 27.02 -7.77
C LEU A 164 -2.72 25.70 -8.17
N THR A 165 -3.12 25.57 -9.44
CA THR A 165 -3.73 24.35 -9.97
C THR A 165 -2.76 23.16 -9.95
N THR A 166 -1.45 23.34 -10.22
CA THR A 166 -0.47 22.25 -10.14
C THR A 166 -0.29 21.75 -8.70
N THR A 167 -0.28 22.65 -7.71
CA THR A 167 -0.23 22.26 -6.29
C THR A 167 -1.49 21.52 -5.86
N ALA A 168 -2.67 22.04 -6.23
CA ALA A 168 -3.93 21.37 -5.92
C ALA A 168 -3.99 19.95 -6.50
N ALA A 169 -3.53 19.78 -7.75
CA ALA A 169 -3.45 18.47 -8.39
C ALA A 169 -2.47 17.52 -7.68
N GLY A 170 -1.26 17.99 -7.34
CA GLY A 170 -0.27 17.19 -6.61
C GLY A 170 -0.77 16.72 -5.24
N LEU A 171 -1.43 17.62 -4.49
CA LEU A 171 -2.03 17.30 -3.20
C LEU A 171 -3.19 16.31 -3.33
N ALA A 172 -4.05 16.45 -4.34
CA ALA A 172 -5.16 15.54 -4.57
C ALA A 172 -4.68 14.10 -4.85
N ILE A 173 -3.66 13.95 -5.70
CA ILE A 173 -3.05 12.64 -6.00
C ILE A 173 -2.44 12.03 -4.73
N ALA A 174 -1.70 12.82 -3.96
CA ALA A 174 -1.06 12.37 -2.74
C ALA A 174 -2.07 11.91 -1.68
N LEU A 175 -3.14 12.69 -1.47
CA LEU A 175 -4.15 12.41 -0.47
C LEU A 175 -4.89 11.10 -0.77
N ILE A 176 -5.31 10.89 -2.01
CA ILE A 176 -5.97 9.64 -2.43
C ILE A 176 -5.01 8.46 -2.23
N THR A 177 -3.76 8.61 -2.68
CA THR A 177 -2.75 7.54 -2.56
C THR A 177 -2.44 7.22 -1.10
N PHE A 178 -2.42 8.24 -0.22
CA PHE A 178 -2.18 8.08 1.21
C PHE A 178 -3.24 7.19 1.87
N PHE A 179 -4.53 7.47 1.64
CA PHE A 179 -5.58 6.62 2.22
C PHE A 179 -5.51 5.17 1.75
N VAL A 180 -5.18 4.95 0.48
CA VAL A 180 -5.01 3.60 -0.06
C VAL A 180 -3.79 2.89 0.55
N ALA A 181 -2.65 3.57 0.64
CA ALA A 181 -1.43 3.03 1.23
C ALA A 181 -1.64 2.66 2.70
N THR A 182 -2.18 3.58 3.50
CA THR A 182 -2.48 3.35 4.93
C THR A 182 -3.46 2.20 5.14
N TRP A 183 -4.48 2.07 4.27
CA TRP A 183 -5.42 0.94 4.35
C TRP A 183 -4.74 -0.41 4.04
N LEU A 184 -3.86 -0.45 3.03
CA LEU A 184 -3.08 -1.65 2.71
C LEU A 184 -2.09 -2.00 3.83
N GLU A 185 -1.41 -1.02 4.41
CA GLU A 185 -0.51 -1.21 5.56
C GLU A 185 -1.26 -1.79 6.76
N GLY A 186 -2.42 -1.24 7.10
CA GLY A 186 -3.27 -1.78 8.16
C GLY A 186 -3.67 -3.24 7.92
N ARG A 187 -3.91 -3.64 6.66
CA ARG A 187 -4.16 -5.04 6.28
C ARG A 187 -2.93 -5.93 6.44
N ILE A 188 -1.73 -5.43 6.14
CA ILE A 188 -0.48 -6.17 6.33
C ILE A 188 -0.22 -6.40 7.82
N GLU A 189 -0.38 -5.36 8.63
CA GLU A 189 -0.12 -5.43 10.06
C GLU A 189 -1.13 -6.34 10.78
N GLY A 190 -2.41 -6.27 10.42
CA GLY A 190 -3.42 -7.20 10.94
C GLY A 190 -3.15 -8.67 10.58
N GLU A 191 -2.65 -8.94 9.37
CA GLU A 191 -2.22 -10.29 9.00
C GLU A 191 -0.97 -10.73 9.76
N ARG A 192 0.03 -9.86 9.95
CA ARG A 192 1.23 -10.18 10.75
C ARG A 192 0.84 -10.59 12.17
N GLN A 193 -0.02 -9.83 12.83
CA GLN A 193 -0.49 -10.16 14.19
C GLN A 193 -1.23 -11.50 14.21
N SER A 194 -2.06 -11.76 13.19
CA SER A 194 -2.77 -13.03 13.06
C SER A 194 -1.81 -14.21 12.85
N ILE A 195 -0.75 -14.03 12.05
CA ILE A 195 0.31 -15.02 11.85
C ILE A 195 0.97 -15.39 13.18
N GLU A 196 1.43 -14.40 13.95
CA GLU A 196 2.13 -14.62 15.22
C GLU A 196 1.22 -15.31 16.24
N ALA A 197 -0.04 -14.87 16.34
CA ALA A 197 -1.04 -15.49 17.21
C ALA A 197 -1.31 -16.95 16.83
N LEU A 198 -1.45 -17.26 15.53
CA LEU A 198 -1.72 -18.62 15.06
C LEU A 198 -0.52 -19.55 15.22
N ILE A 199 0.72 -19.08 14.98
CA ILE A 199 1.92 -19.87 15.23
C ILE A 199 1.99 -20.26 16.71
N SER A 200 1.87 -19.27 17.60
CA SER A 200 1.91 -19.51 19.04
C SER A 200 0.79 -20.45 19.50
N ALA A 201 -0.44 -20.23 19.02
CA ALA A 201 -1.57 -21.06 19.39
C ALA A 201 -1.49 -22.50 18.85
N ALA A 202 -0.90 -22.71 17.66
CA ALA A 202 -0.74 -24.03 17.08
C ALA A 202 0.26 -24.92 17.85
N ILE A 203 1.26 -24.29 18.48
CA ILE A 203 2.34 -24.97 19.21
C ILE A 203 2.00 -25.09 20.71
N ASN A 204 1.59 -23.98 21.33
CA ASN A 204 1.41 -23.89 22.78
C ASN A 204 -0.04 -24.08 23.24
N GLY A 205 -0.98 -24.19 22.30
CA GLY A 205 -2.41 -24.09 22.60
C GLY A 205 -2.88 -22.64 22.74
N ARG A 206 -4.20 -22.44 22.88
CA ARG A 206 -4.75 -21.09 23.08
C ARG A 206 -4.43 -20.59 24.48
N VAL A 207 -3.80 -19.42 24.57
CA VAL A 207 -3.82 -18.64 25.81
C VAL A 207 -5.21 -18.01 25.88
N ASP A 208 -6.14 -18.66 26.56
CA ASP A 208 -7.44 -18.04 26.82
C ASP A 208 -7.24 -16.84 27.75
N ALA A 209 -7.52 -15.63 27.24
CA ALA A 209 -7.55 -14.40 28.03
C ALA A 209 -8.75 -14.36 29.03
N LYS A 210 -9.31 -15.51 29.40
CA LYS A 210 -10.43 -15.65 30.36
C LYS A 210 -10.05 -16.53 31.56
N SER A 211 -8.89 -16.29 32.13
CA SER A 211 -8.57 -16.71 33.50
C SER A 211 -8.22 -15.48 34.33
N GLY A 212 -9.25 -14.82 34.85
CA GLY A 212 -9.20 -13.63 35.69
C GLY A 212 -10.59 -13.12 35.98
#